data_AF-A0A8G1R121-F1
#
_entry.id   AF-A0A8G1R121-F1
#
_cell.length_a   1.000
_cell.length_b   1.000
_cell.length_c   1.000
_cell.angle_alpha   90.00
_cell.angle_beta   90.00
_cell.angle_gamma   90.00
#
_symmetry.space_group_name_H-M   'P 1'
#
loop_
_entity.id
_entity.type
_entity.pdbx_description
1 polymer ?
#
loop_
_entity_poly.entity_id
_entity_poly.type
_entity_poly.pdbx_seq_one_letter_code
_entity_poly.pdbx_strand_id
1 'polypeptide(L)' 'MNSLPLPRKLPAPPGTPPIKTQKRSATILPNFVGLKFQVHNGKIYQDVVITEEMVGRKLGEFVA' A
#
# COMPACT_ATOMS: atom_id res chain seq x y z
N MET A 1 -11.41 -19.48 25.32
CA MET A 1 -10.43 -20.12 24.43
C MET A 1 -10.71 -19.69 23.00
N ASN A 2 -10.63 -18.38 22.72
CA ASN A 2 -10.90 -17.85 21.38
C ASN A 2 -9.62 -17.16 20.91
N SER A 3 -8.89 -17.82 20.03
CA SER A 3 -7.77 -17.22 19.32
C SER A 3 -8.28 -15.99 18.58
N LEU A 4 -7.73 -14.82 18.91
CA LEU A 4 -7.93 -13.62 18.13
C LEU A 4 -7.53 -13.91 16.68
N PRO A 5 -8.37 -13.59 15.67
CA PRO A 5 -7.97 -13.73 14.29
C PRO A 5 -6.80 -12.77 14.04
N LEU A 6 -5.61 -13.33 13.83
CA LEU A 6 -4.45 -12.56 13.41
C LEU A 6 -4.82 -11.76 12.15
N PRO A 7 -4.34 -10.51 11.99
CA PRO A 7 -4.53 -9.75 10.77
C PRO A 7 -4.05 -10.61 9.60
N ARG A 8 -4.96 -10.96 8.69
CA ARG A 8 -4.68 -11.86 7.56
C ARG A 8 -3.43 -11.37 6.81
N LYS A 9 -2.38 -12.19 6.78
CA LYS A 9 -1.20 -12.05 5.89
C LYS A 9 -1.54 -12.44 4.43
N LEU A 10 -2.78 -12.27 4.00
CA LEU A 10 -3.20 -12.71 2.67
C LEU A 10 -3.08 -11.54 1.71
N PRO A 11 -2.43 -11.70 0.55
CA PRO A 11 -2.46 -10.71 -0.51
C PRO A 11 -3.92 -10.45 -0.90
N ALA A 12 -4.19 -9.22 -1.33
CA ALA A 12 -5.52 -8.81 -1.75
C ALA A 12 -6.15 -9.80 -2.74
N PRO A 13 -7.43 -10.17 -2.59
CA PRO A 13 -8.13 -11.00 -3.56
C PRO A 13 -7.98 -10.46 -5.00
N PRO A 14 -7.93 -11.33 -6.02
CA PRO A 14 -7.98 -10.88 -7.41
C PRO A 14 -9.25 -10.04 -7.63
N GLY A 15 -9.08 -8.83 -8.19
CA GLY A 15 -10.17 -7.85 -8.36
C GLY A 15 -10.25 -6.78 -7.27
N THR A 16 -9.33 -6.75 -6.31
CA THR A 16 -9.31 -5.67 -5.30
C THR A 16 -8.97 -4.33 -5.98
N PRO A 17 -9.81 -3.30 -5.85
CA PRO A 17 -9.54 -2.00 -6.48
C PRO A 17 -8.31 -1.33 -5.84
N PRO A 18 -7.53 -0.56 -6.63
CA PRO A 18 -6.36 0.14 -6.11
C PRO A 18 -6.75 1.20 -5.07
N ILE A 19 -5.94 1.32 -4.03
CA ILE A 19 -6.17 2.26 -2.92
C ILE A 19 -5.69 3.64 -3.34
N LYS A 20 -6.62 4.58 -3.57
CA LYS A 20 -6.30 5.99 -3.88
C LYS A 20 -5.87 6.75 -2.63
N THR A 21 -4.74 7.44 -2.69
CA THR A 21 -4.20 8.23 -1.59
C THR A 21 -3.50 9.50 -2.07
N GLN A 22 -3.67 10.59 -1.33
CA GLN A 22 -2.91 11.83 -1.50
C GLN A 22 -1.83 12.01 -0.42
N LYS A 23 -1.79 11.09 0.57
CA LYS A 23 -0.89 11.18 1.72
C LYS A 23 0.49 10.63 1.35
N ARG A 24 1.27 11.44 0.62
CA ARG A 24 2.66 11.13 0.22
C ARG A 24 3.60 10.90 1.42
N SER A 25 3.30 11.50 2.57
CA SER A 25 4.08 11.36 3.81
C SER A 25 3.74 10.10 4.63
N ALA A 26 2.80 9.26 4.16
CA ALA A 26 2.48 8.01 4.82
C ALA A 26 3.64 7.00 4.68
N THR A 27 3.96 6.33 5.79
CA THR A 27 4.96 5.26 5.82
C THR A 27 4.36 3.97 5.29
N ILE A 28 5.13 3.24 4.48
CA ILE A 28 4.74 1.93 3.96
C ILE A 28 4.89 0.89 5.08
N LEU A 29 3.77 0.23 5.40
CA LEU A 29 3.72 -0.82 6.41
C LEU A 29 3.92 -2.21 5.75
N PRO A 30 4.42 -3.22 6.49
CA PRO A 30 4.55 -4.59 5.98
C PRO A 30 3.24 -5.18 5.43
N ASN A 31 2.10 -4.78 6.01
CA ASN A 31 0.77 -5.23 5.57
C ASN A 31 0.34 -4.68 4.20
N PHE A 32 1.11 -3.73 3.63
CA PHE A 32 0.81 -3.12 2.34
C PHE A 32 1.48 -3.84 1.18
N VAL A 33 2.41 -4.75 1.45
CA VAL A 33 3.12 -5.52 0.43
C VAL A 33 2.12 -6.32 -0.40
N GLY A 34 2.25 -6.22 -1.73
CA GLY A 34 1.35 -6.87 -2.69
C GLY A 34 0.05 -6.12 -2.98
N LEU A 35 -0.22 -4.99 -2.31
CA LEU A 35 -1.34 -4.11 -2.63
C LEU A 35 -0.95 -3.08 -3.72
N LYS A 36 -1.95 -2.69 -4.51
CA LYS A 36 -1.85 -1.57 -5.46
C LYS A 36 -2.33 -0.28 -4.82
N PHE A 37 -1.49 0.74 -4.84
CA PHE A 37 -1.82 2.09 -4.41
C PHE A 37 -1.83 3.04 -5.60
N GLN A 38 -2.78 3.96 -5.59
CA GLN A 38 -2.82 5.10 -6.49
C GLN A 38 -2.40 6.33 -5.70
N VAL A 39 -1.13 6.73 -5.83
CA VAL A 39 -0.58 7.86 -5.08
C VAL A 39 -0.62 9.13 -5.94
N HIS A 40 -1.17 10.20 -5.39
CA HIS A 40 -1.25 11.49 -6.07
C HIS A 40 0.10 12.21 -6.08
N ASN A 41 0.61 12.57 -7.26
CA ASN A 41 1.86 13.33 -7.38
C ASN A 41 1.68 14.87 -7.34
N GLY A 42 0.43 15.35 -7.42
CA GLY A 42 0.10 16.77 -7.51
C GLY A 42 -0.66 17.14 -8.78
N LYS A 43 -0.62 16.28 -9.80
CA LYS A 43 -1.39 16.41 -11.05
C LYS A 43 -2.26 15.17 -11.33
N ILE A 44 -1.69 13.99 -11.16
CA ILE A 44 -2.32 12.70 -11.48
C ILE A 44 -2.06 11.67 -10.37
N TYR A 45 -2.83 10.58 -10.39
CA TYR A 45 -2.58 9.41 -9.56
C TYR A 45 -1.71 8.43 -10.33
N GLN A 46 -0.58 8.04 -9.74
CA GLN A 46 0.29 6.99 -10.26
C GLN A 46 0.04 5.68 -9.53
N ASP A 47 -0.03 4.60 -10.29
CA ASP A 47 -0.16 3.23 -9.78
C ASP A 47 1.20 2.75 -9.26
N VAL A 48 1.25 2.38 -7.99
CA VAL A 48 2.42 1.82 -7.30
C VAL A 48 2.04 0.48 -6.69
N VAL A 49 2.74 -0.57 -7.10
CA VAL A 49 2.67 -1.89 -6.45
C VAL A 49 3.73 -1.92 -5.36
N ILE A 50 3.31 -2.18 -4.12
CA ILE A 50 4.23 -2.17 -2.98
C ILE A 50 4.98 -3.50 -2.90
N THR A 51 6.31 -3.42 -2.86
CA THR A 51 7.21 -4.56 -2.60
C THR A 51 7.76 -4.52 -1.17
N GLU A 52 8.34 -5.63 -0.71
CA GLU A 52 8.91 -5.73 0.65
C GLU A 52 10.04 -4.72 0.89
N GLU A 53 10.83 -4.41 -0.14
CA GLU A 53 11.95 -3.46 -0.07
C GLU A 53 11.48 -2.01 0.15
N MET A 54 10.21 -1.71 -0.09
CA MET A 54 9.64 -0.37 0.12
C MET A 54 9.18 -0.15 1.57
N VAL A 55 9.10 -1.21 2.38
CA VAL A 55 8.63 -1.13 3.77
C VAL A 55 9.53 -0.20 4.60
N GLY A 56 8.91 0.70 5.36
CA GLY A 56 9.60 1.71 6.16
C GLY A 56 9.89 3.03 5.44
N ARG A 57 9.73 3.08 4.10
CA ARG A 57 9.88 4.31 3.31
C ARG A 57 8.55 5.06 3.15
N LYS A 58 8.59 6.27 2.60
CA LYS A 58 7.38 7.07 2.34
C LYS A 58 6.79 6.76 0.97
N LEU A 59 5.46 6.69 0.87
CA LEU A 59 4.75 6.49 -0.40
C LEU A 59 5.13 7.54 -1.46
N GLY A 60 5.41 8.78 -1.03
CA GLY A 60 5.84 9.87 -1.89
C GLY A 60 7.22 9.70 -2.52
N GLU A 61 8.07 8.81 -2.03
CA GLU A 61 9.40 8.56 -2.62
C GLU A 61 9.31 7.74 -3.93
N PHE A 62 8.16 7.12 -4.18
CA PHE A 62 7.93 6.24 -5.32
C PHE A 62 7.02 6.86 -6.38
N VAL A 63 6.68 8.14 -6.22
CA VAL A 63 5.91 8.91 -7.20
C VAL A 63 6.58 10.25 -7.47
N ALA A 64 6.75 10.57 -8.75
CA ALA A 64 7.26 11.84 -9.24
C ALA A 64 6.12 12.79 -9.59
#